data_AF-A0A2V6X112-F1
#
_entry.id   AF-A0A2V6X112-F1
#
_cell.length_a   1.000
_cell.length_b   1.000
_cell.length_c   1.000
_cell.angle_alpha   90.00
_cell.angle_beta   90.00
_cell.angle_gamma   90.00
#
_symmetry.space_group_name_H-M   'P 1'
#
loop_
_entity.id
_entity.type
_entity.pdbx_description
1 polymer ?
#
loop_
_entity_poly.entity_id
_entity_poly.type
_entity_poly.pdbx_seq_one_letter_code
_entity_poly.pdbx_strand_id
1 'polypeptide(L)'
;REELARMTREPVADKELALAKQYLIGSFPLRLDTSGKVADFLVAIEDLGLGLDYADRYRERIGRVTALDVQRVAAKFFPPAAFSRVVVGEGK
;
A
#
# COMPACT_ATOMS: atom_id res chain seq x y z
N ARG A 1 -3.16 -7.57 15.83
CA ARG A 1 -3.03 -9.00 15.41
C ARG A 1 -4.36 -9.51 14.87
N GLU A 2 -5.47 -9.26 15.56
CA GLU A 2 -6.81 -9.68 15.12
C GLU A 2 -7.19 -9.13 13.75
N GLU A 3 -7.06 -7.81 13.53
CA GLU A 3 -7.34 -7.20 12.23
C GLU A 3 -6.49 -7.75 11.09
N LEU A 4 -5.18 -7.89 11.32
CA LEU A 4 -4.26 -8.48 10.34
C LEU A 4 -4.63 -9.94 10.04
N ALA A 5 -5.06 -10.71 11.04
CA ALA A 5 -5.55 -12.06 10.85
C ALA A 5 -6.89 -12.10 10.11
N ARG A 6 -7.81 -11.17 10.38
CA ARG A 6 -9.09 -11.04 9.67
C ARG A 6 -8.87 -10.79 8.18
N MET A 7 -7.95 -9.88 7.82
CA MET A 7 -7.59 -9.60 6.43
C MET A 7 -7.07 -10.83 5.67
N THR A 8 -6.56 -11.86 6.35
CA THR A 8 -6.14 -13.12 5.71
C THR A 8 -7.32 -14.06 5.41
N ARG A 9 -8.45 -13.91 6.11
CA ARG A 9 -9.59 -14.85 6.08
C ARG A 9 -10.80 -14.30 5.36
N GLU A 10 -10.97 -12.98 5.40
CA GLU A 10 -12.14 -12.28 4.87
C GLU A 10 -11.70 -11.16 3.93
N PRO A 11 -12.37 -10.97 2.78
CA PRO A 11 -12.17 -9.80 1.95
C PRO A 11 -12.49 -8.51 2.73
N VAL A 12 -11.73 -7.45 2.46
CA VAL A 12 -12.04 -6.11 2.98
C VAL A 12 -13.37 -5.61 2.43
N ALA A 13 -14.06 -4.74 3.17
CA ALA A 13 -15.33 -4.19 2.70
C ALA A 13 -15.13 -3.30 1.47
N ASP A 14 -16.06 -3.36 0.51
CA ASP A 14 -15.99 -2.58 -0.73
C ASP A 14 -15.86 -1.07 -0.47
N LYS A 15 -16.55 -0.57 0.56
CA LYS A 15 -16.48 0.83 1.00
C LYS A 15 -15.08 1.21 1.48
N GLU A 16 -14.43 0.34 2.25
CA GLU A 16 -13.08 0.57 2.75
C GLU A 16 -12.06 0.55 1.60
N LEU A 17 -12.19 -0.42 0.69
CA LEU A 17 -11.35 -0.51 -0.50
C LEU A 17 -11.51 0.73 -1.39
N ALA A 18 -12.75 1.19 -1.63
CA ALA A 18 -13.01 2.39 -2.41
C ALA A 18 -12.38 3.63 -1.77
N LEU A 19 -12.53 3.81 -0.45
CA LEU A 19 -11.94 4.92 0.28
C LEU A 19 -10.41 4.90 0.22
N ALA A 20 -9.79 3.74 0.41
CA ALA A 20 -8.35 3.57 0.32
C ALA A 20 -7.82 3.91 -1.08
N LYS A 21 -8.49 3.43 -2.14
CA LYS A 21 -8.13 3.77 -3.53
C LYS A 21 -8.24 5.27 -3.79
N GLN A 22 -9.34 5.90 -3.37
CA GLN A 22 -9.54 7.34 -3.53
C GLN A 22 -8.45 8.14 -2.82
N TYR A 23 -8.09 7.75 -1.59
CA TYR A 23 -7.02 8.39 -0.84
C TYR A 23 -5.66 8.24 -1.54
N LEU A 24 -5.29 7.02 -1.96
CA LEU A 24 -4.00 6.76 -2.60
C LEU A 24 -3.85 7.49 -3.94
N ILE A 25 -4.93 7.55 -4.73
CA ILE A 25 -4.96 8.25 -6.02
C ILE A 25 -4.98 9.76 -5.81
N GLY A 26 -5.82 10.24 -4.89
CA GLY A 26 -6.02 11.67 -4.63
C GLY A 26 -4.82 12.34 -3.97
N SER A 27 -4.08 11.62 -3.13
CA SER A 27 -2.86 12.13 -2.47
C SER A 27 -1.59 12.00 -3.32
N PHE A 28 -1.63 11.25 -4.43
CA PHE A 28 -0.44 11.02 -5.26
C PHE A 28 0.23 12.31 -5.78
N PRO A 29 -0.50 13.35 -6.26
CA PRO A 29 0.14 14.60 -6.69
C PRO A 29 0.93 15.30 -5.58
N LEU A 30 0.54 15.18 -4.31
CA LEU A 30 1.27 15.74 -3.17
C LEU A 30 2.63 15.06 -2.93
N ARG A 31 2.87 13.90 -3.55
CA ARG A 31 4.18 13.24 -3.59
C ARG A 31 5.09 13.82 -4.67
N LEU A 32 4.60 14.72 -5.52
CA LEU A 32 5.31 15.31 -6.65
C LEU A 32 5.22 16.85 -6.67
N ASP A 33 4.79 17.46 -5.57
CA ASP A 33 4.51 18.91 -5.47
C ASP A 33 5.77 19.77 -5.27
N THR A 34 6.93 19.16 -5.03
CA THR A 34 8.22 19.85 -4.96
C THR A 34 9.26 19.14 -5.83
N SER A 35 10.23 19.92 -6.35
CA SER A 35 11.32 19.37 -7.18
C SER A 35 12.13 18.29 -6.45
N GLY A 36 12.31 18.41 -5.14
CA GLY A 36 13.00 17.38 -4.33
C GLY A 36 12.24 16.06 -4.33
N LYS A 37 10.93 16.09 -4.09
CA LYS A 37 10.11 14.87 -4.10
C LYS A 37 10.01 14.24 -5.50
N VAL A 38 10.01 15.07 -6.55
CA VAL A 38 10.06 14.57 -7.94
C VAL A 38 11.39 13.84 -8.18
N ALA A 39 12.52 14.40 -7.76
CA ALA A 39 13.82 13.74 -7.90
C ALA A 39 13.86 12.40 -7.14
N ASP A 40 13.41 12.38 -5.88
CA ASP A 40 13.34 11.15 -5.07
C ASP A 40 12.45 10.08 -5.73
N PHE A 41 11.32 10.50 -6.31
CA PHE A 41 10.43 9.60 -7.03
C PHE A 41 11.08 9.04 -8.30
N LEU A 42 11.77 9.87 -9.09
CA LEU A 42 12.48 9.44 -10.29
C LEU A 42 13.59 8.42 -9.98
N VAL A 43 14.34 8.63 -8.90
CA VAL A 43 15.33 7.65 -8.43
C VAL A 43 14.64 6.33 -8.05
N ALA A 44 13.56 6.39 -7.28
CA ALA A 44 12.84 5.19 -6.85
C ALA A 44 12.24 4.38 -8.01
N ILE A 45 11.68 5.03 -9.05
CA ILE A 45 11.13 4.31 -10.21
C ILE A 45 12.23 3.67 -11.06
N GLU A 46 13.42 4.28 -11.13
CA GLU A 46 14.56 3.73 -11.86
C GLU A 46 15.16 2.54 -11.10
N ASP A 47 15.42 2.69 -9.81
CA ASP A 47 15.97 1.63 -8.94
C ASP A 47 15.08 0.37 -8.93
N LEU A 48 13.76 0.56 -8.99
CA LEU A 48 12.77 -0.52 -9.03
C LEU A 48 12.40 -0.99 -10.44
N GLY A 49 12.97 -0.38 -11.49
CA GLY A 49 12.71 -0.73 -12.90
C GLY A 49 11.24 -0.56 -13.31
N LEU A 50 10.54 0.45 -12.78
CA LEU A 50 9.10 0.65 -12.97
C LEU A 50 8.75 1.37 -14.28
N GLY A 51 9.72 2.07 -14.87
CA GLY A 51 9.58 2.87 -16.08
C GLY A 51 9.15 4.31 -15.81
N LEU A 52 9.58 5.23 -16.68
CA LEU A 52 9.30 6.67 -16.57
C LEU A 52 7.81 7.02 -16.68
N ASP A 53 7.01 6.14 -17.29
CA ASP A 53 5.55 6.26 -17.41
C ASP A 53 4.78 5.81 -16.15
N TYR A 54 5.49 5.47 -15.07
CA TYR A 54 4.87 4.91 -13.87
C TYR A 54 3.88 5.87 -13.20
N ALA A 55 4.20 7.17 -13.19
CA ALA A 55 3.30 8.20 -12.66
C ALA A 55 1.95 8.23 -13.41
N ASP A 56 1.99 8.10 -14.74
CA ASP A 56 0.79 8.10 -15.59
C ASP A 56 -0.07 6.86 -15.34
N ARG A 57 0.58 5.70 -15.15
CA ARG A 57 -0.11 4.43 -14.89
C ARG A 57 -0.54 4.23 -13.44
N TYR A 58 -0.10 5.07 -12.50
CA TYR A 58 -0.33 4.88 -11.07
C TYR A 58 -1.83 4.77 -10.73
N ARG A 59 -2.64 5.72 -11.23
CA ARG A 59 -4.09 5.74 -11.01
C ARG A 59 -4.75 4.45 -11.49
N GLU A 60 -4.41 4.02 -12.69
CA GLU A 60 -4.95 2.81 -13.29
C GLU A 60 -4.57 1.56 -12.48
N ARG A 61 -3.29 1.43 -12.11
CA ARG A 61 -2.78 0.31 -11.32
C ARG A 61 -3.48 0.19 -9.97
N ILE A 62 -3.66 1.30 -9.25
CA ILE A 62 -4.40 1.32 -7.99
C ILE A 62 -5.89 1.02 -8.21
N GLY A 63 -6.48 1.57 -9.28
CA GLY A 63 -7.88 1.35 -9.64
C GLY A 63 -8.23 -0.13 -9.88
N ARG A 64 -7.29 -0.90 -10.45
CA ARG A 64 -7.44 -2.33 -10.77
C ARG A 64 -7.40 -3.26 -9.55
N VAL A 65 -6.91 -2.82 -8.40
CA VAL A 65 -6.77 -3.68 -7.20
C VAL A 65 -8.14 -4.17 -6.72
N THR A 66 -8.32 -5.47 -6.53
CA THR A 66 -9.59 -6.04 -6.02
C THR A 66 -9.51 -6.37 -4.52
N ALA A 67 -10.65 -6.58 -3.87
CA ALA A 67 -10.67 -7.05 -2.48
C ALA A 67 -10.00 -8.44 -2.34
N LEU A 68 -10.11 -9.27 -3.37
CA LEU A 68 -9.44 -10.57 -3.45
C LEU A 68 -7.92 -10.44 -3.59
N ASP A 69 -7.42 -9.44 -4.33
CA ASP A 69 -5.98 -9.16 -4.37
C ASP A 69 -5.45 -8.77 -3.00
N VAL A 70 -6.18 -7.93 -2.28
CA VAL A 70 -5.83 -7.52 -0.92
C VAL A 70 -5.79 -8.73 0.01
N GLN A 71 -6.83 -9.57 -0.02
CA GLN A 71 -6.89 -10.78 0.80
C GLN A 71 -5.74 -11.77 0.47
N ARG A 72 -5.47 -12.00 -0.81
CA ARG A 72 -4.38 -12.87 -1.27
C ARG A 72 -3.02 -12.38 -0.77
N VAL A 73 -2.77 -11.08 -0.87
CA VAL A 73 -1.52 -10.46 -0.38
C VAL A 73 -1.45 -10.50 1.14
N ALA A 74 -2.55 -10.23 1.84
CA ALA A 74 -2.62 -10.35 3.30
C ALA A 74 -2.33 -11.78 3.77
N ALA A 75 -2.89 -12.80 3.12
CA ALA A 75 -2.60 -14.20 3.43
C ALA A 75 -1.11 -14.55 3.25
N LYS A 76 -0.42 -13.93 2.29
CA LYS A 76 1.01 -14.12 2.05
C LYS A 76 1.90 -13.41 3.07
N PHE A 77 1.58 -12.16 3.43
CA PHE A 77 2.49 -11.29 4.19
C PHE A 77 2.07 -11.04 5.63
N PHE A 78 0.82 -11.33 6.01
CA PHE A 78 0.32 -11.20 7.38
C PHE A 78 0.02 -12.54 8.09
N PRO A 79 0.78 -13.64 7.89
CA PRO A 79 0.54 -14.85 8.68
C PRO A 79 0.84 -14.55 10.18
N PRO A 80 -0.11 -14.78 11.10
CA PRO A 80 0.03 -14.40 12.51
C PRO A 80 1.28 -14.95 13.21
N ALA A 81 1.74 -16.13 12.77
CA ALA A 81 2.90 -16.81 13.32
C ALA A 81 4.25 -16.17 12.96
N ALA A 82 4.31 -15.32 11.92
CA ALA A 82 5.56 -14.72 11.43
C ALA A 82 5.77 -13.25 11.89
N PHE A 83 4.92 -12.75 12.80
CA PHE A 83 4.99 -11.35 13.22
C PHE A 83 5.97 -11.10 14.37
N SER A 84 7.01 -10.32 14.10
CA SER A 84 7.81 -9.65 15.15
C SER A 84 7.05 -8.42 15.67
N ARG A 85 6.85 -8.37 17.00
CA ARG A 85 6.27 -7.21 17.69
C ARG A 85 7.36 -6.50 18.47
N VAL A 86 7.54 -5.22 18.20
CA VAL A 86 8.42 -4.34 18.99
C VAL A 86 7.51 -3.39 19.78
N VAL A 87 7.72 -3.31 21.09
CA VAL A 87 7.05 -2.35 21.97
C VAL A 87 8.13 -1.48 22.58
N VAL A 88 7.97 -0.16 22.47
CA VAL A 88 8.92 0.82 23.00
C VAL A 88 8.22 1.64 24.07
N GLY A 89 8.79 1.66 25.27
CA GLY A 89 8.25 2.28 26.47
C GLY A 89 8.71 1.51 27.71
N GLU A 90 8.33 1.97 28.90
CA GLU A 90 8.56 1.18 30.14
C GLU A 90 7.66 -0.05 30.12
N GLY A 91 8.27 -1.23 30.00
CA GLY A 91 7.62 -2.48 30.32
C GLY A 91 7.37 -2.51 31.82
N LYS A 92 6.11 -2.64 32.23
CA LYS A 92 5.83 -3.15 33.57
C LYS A 92 6.14 -4.64 33.63
#